data_AF-A0AAD7E9R7-F1
#
_entry.id   AF-A0AAD7E9R7-F1
#
_cell.length_a   1.000
_cell.length_b   1.000
_cell.length_c   1.000
_cell.angle_alpha   90.00
_cell.angle_beta   90.00
_cell.angle_gamma   90.00
#
_symmetry.space_group_name_H-M   'P 1'
#
loop_
_entity.id
_entity.type
_entity.pdbx_description
1 polymer ?
#
loop_
_entity_poly.entity_id
_entity_poly.type
_entity_poly.pdbx_seq_one_letter_code
_entity_poly.pdbx_strand_id
1 'polypeptide(L)'
;LGLTFSFPVEQTALDSGKIITWTKGFSAKRAIGNDVVKLLQDAFDRKHMHVKSVALVNDVGTFLIPGLCPTAGAPLSRAYTAGGCVLGAIFGTGTNSTYVEDLCANISRIVAYPL
;
A
#
# COMPACT_ATOMS: atom_id res chain seq x y z
N LEU A 1 11.19 0.35 5.50
CA LEU A 1 10.65 0.89 4.24
C LEU A 1 9.17 0.53 4.15
N GLY A 2 8.31 1.49 3.82
CA GLY A 2 6.94 1.21 3.36
C GLY A 2 6.91 1.16 1.84
N LEU A 3 6.39 0.08 1.27
CA LEU A 3 6.29 -0.12 -0.17
C LEU A 3 4.92 0.36 -0.65
N THR A 4 4.89 1.52 -1.30
CA THR A 4 3.70 1.95 -2.05
C THR A 4 3.66 1.22 -3.39
N PHE A 5 2.65 0.37 -3.60
CA PHE A 5 2.54 -0.49 -4.78
C PHE A 5 1.19 -0.32 -5.47
N SER A 6 1.17 0.47 -6.54
CA SER A 6 -0.04 0.88 -7.26
C SER A 6 -0.51 -0.12 -8.32
N PHE A 7 -0.61 -1.40 -7.95
CA PHE A 7 -1.13 -2.47 -8.80
C PHE A 7 -2.14 -3.33 -8.02
N PRO A 8 -3.03 -4.06 -8.69
CA PRO A 8 -3.93 -5.01 -8.03
C PRO A 8 -3.15 -6.07 -7.26
N VAL A 9 -3.32 -6.08 -5.94
CA VAL A 9 -2.69 -7.03 -5.02
C VAL A 9 -3.75 -7.64 -4.12
N GLU A 10 -3.66 -8.95 -3.92
CA GLU A 10 -4.31 -9.64 -2.82
C GLU A 10 -3.43 -9.46 -1.58
N GLN A 11 -3.79 -8.51 -0.72
CA GLN A 11 -3.04 -8.22 0.49
C GLN A 11 -3.43 -9.23 1.59
N THR A 12 -2.46 -10.00 2.06
CA THR A 12 -2.68 -11.05 3.07
C THR A 12 -2.25 -10.64 4.48
N ALA A 13 -1.36 -9.65 4.58
CA ALA A 13 -0.94 -9.03 5.83
C ALA A 13 -0.48 -7.58 5.58
N LEU A 14 -0.11 -6.86 6.63
CA LEU A 14 0.40 -5.49 6.50
C LEU A 14 1.65 -5.43 5.60
N ASP A 15 2.52 -6.42 5.68
CA ASP A 15 3.81 -6.49 4.99
C ASP A 15 3.89 -7.64 3.97
N SER A 16 2.76 -8.16 3.49
CA SER A 16 2.71 -9.23 2.47
C SER A 16 1.50 -9.06 1.55
N GLY A 17 1.72 -9.28 0.26
CA GLY A 17 0.62 -9.31 -0.71
C GLY A 17 1.03 -9.82 -2.08
N LYS A 18 0.16 -10.62 -2.68
CA LYS A 18 0.41 -11.25 -3.99
C LYS A 18 -0.13 -10.38 -5.12
N ILE A 19 0.70 -10.05 -6.09
CA ILE A 19 0.22 -9.34 -7.28
C ILE A 19 -0.72 -10.23 -8.10
N ILE A 20 -1.91 -9.71 -8.41
CA ILE A 20 -2.94 -10.40 -9.19
C ILE A 20 -2.67 -10.22 -10.68
N THR A 21 -2.41 -8.99 -11.11
CA THR A 21 -2.14 -8.67 -12.52
C THR A 21 -1.36 -7.37 -12.66
N TRP A 22 -0.65 -7.22 -13.78
CA TRP A 22 -0.01 -5.96 -14.14
C TRP A 22 -0.98 -5.08 -14.93
N THR A 23 -0.95 -3.79 -14.64
CA THR A 23 -1.70 -2.75 -15.36
C THR A 23 -0.72 -1.71 -15.91
N LYS A 24 -1.21 -0.59 -16.48
CA LYS A 24 -0.37 0.54 -16.88
C LYS A 24 0.73 0.18 -17.91
N GLY A 25 0.50 -0.84 -18.73
CA GLY A 25 1.45 -1.30 -19.75
C GLY A 25 2.63 -2.13 -19.22
N PHE A 26 2.65 -2.48 -17.93
CA PHE A 26 3.69 -3.35 -17.37
C PHE A 26 3.41 -4.82 -17.69
N SER A 27 4.47 -5.61 -17.86
CA SER A 27 4.38 -7.04 -18.17
C SER A 27 5.58 -7.79 -17.58
N ALA A 28 5.53 -8.09 -16.27
CA ALA A 28 6.50 -8.96 -15.62
C ALA A 28 5.83 -10.29 -15.23
N LYS A 29 5.76 -11.23 -16.19
CA LYS A 29 5.02 -12.50 -16.05
C LYS A 29 5.41 -13.33 -14.84
N ARG A 30 6.70 -13.31 -14.45
CA ARG A 30 7.21 -14.08 -13.31
C ARG A 30 6.82 -13.51 -11.94
N ALA A 31 6.29 -12.28 -11.89
CA ALA A 31 5.87 -11.68 -10.62
C ALA A 31 4.43 -12.05 -10.24
N ILE A 32 3.56 -12.34 -11.21
CA ILE A 32 2.13 -12.64 -10.98
C ILE A 32 1.99 -13.83 -10.00
N GLY A 33 1.16 -13.67 -8.97
CA GLY A 33 0.91 -14.67 -7.93
C GLY A 33 1.97 -14.72 -6.82
N ASN A 34 3.08 -13.97 -6.94
CA ASN A 34 4.13 -13.91 -5.92
C ASN A 34 3.96 -12.69 -5.01
N ASP A 35 4.49 -12.82 -3.79
CA ASP A 35 4.52 -11.75 -2.81
C ASP A 35 5.50 -10.65 -3.25
N VAL A 36 4.96 -9.46 -3.52
CA VAL A 36 5.75 -8.32 -4.02
C VAL A 36 6.69 -7.76 -2.97
N VAL A 37 6.36 -7.89 -1.68
CA VAL A 37 7.21 -7.43 -0.58
C VAL A 37 8.43 -8.33 -0.47
N LYS A 38 8.23 -9.64 -0.55
CA LYS A 38 9.32 -10.61 -0.58
C LYS A 38 10.21 -10.42 -1.81
N LEU A 39 9.63 -10.24 -2.99
CA LEU A 39 10.39 -9.98 -4.22
C LEU A 39 11.29 -8.74 -4.09
N LEU A 40 10.81 -7.70 -3.42
CA LEU A 40 11.59 -6.50 -3.14
C LEU A 40 12.66 -6.74 -2.07
N GLN A 41 12.33 -7.45 -0.99
CA GLN A 41 13.27 -7.79 0.07
C GLN A 41 14.43 -8.63 -0.48
N ASP A 42 14.14 -9.66 -1.27
CA ASP A 42 15.15 -10.48 -1.95
C ASP A 42 16.06 -9.63 -2.85
N ALA A 43 15.54 -8.54 -3.45
CA ALA A 43 16.33 -7.61 -4.25
C ALA A 43 17.26 -6.75 -3.41
N PHE A 44 16.84 -6.29 -2.22
CA PHE A 44 17.71 -5.60 -1.27
C PHE A 44 18.81 -6.51 -0.76
N ASP A 45 18.48 -7.77 -0.43
CA ASP A 45 19.43 -8.74 0.11
C ASP A 45 20.51 -9.08 -0.94
N ARG A 46 20.13 -9.26 -2.21
CA ARG A 46 21.08 -9.43 -3.34
C ARG A 46 22.02 -8.24 -3.53
N LYS A 47 21.63 -7.06 -3.07
CA LYS A 47 22.43 -5.83 -3.13
C LYS A 47 23.13 -5.51 -1.81
N HIS A 48 23.03 -6.38 -0.81
CA HIS A 48 23.56 -6.18 0.54
C HIS A 48 23.09 -4.87 1.17
N MET A 49 21.84 -4.48 0.92
CA MET A 49 21.24 -3.28 1.50
C MET A 49 20.60 -3.59 2.85
N HIS A 50 20.96 -2.84 3.89
CA HIS A 50 20.37 -2.98 5.23
C HIS A 50 19.00 -2.29 5.31
N VAL A 51 18.04 -2.77 4.53
CA VAL A 51 16.67 -2.23 4.46
C VAL A 51 15.67 -3.36 4.64
N LYS A 52 14.71 -3.16 5.54
CA LYS A 52 13.57 -4.06 5.73
C LYS A 52 12.29 -3.41 5.21
N SER A 53 11.55 -4.11 4.35
CA SER A 53 10.18 -3.72 4.02
C SER A 53 9.24 -4.14 5.15
N VAL A 54 8.42 -3.21 5.66
CA VAL A 54 7.57 -3.43 6.85
C VAL A 54 6.09 -3.11 6.62
N ALA A 55 5.76 -2.60 5.44
CA ALA A 55 4.38 -2.32 5.06
C ALA A 55 4.26 -2.35 3.54
N LEU A 56 3.14 -2.88 3.07
CA LEU A 56 2.65 -2.78 1.71
C LEU A 56 1.42 -1.87 1.73
N VAL A 57 1.46 -0.81 0.93
CA VAL A 57 0.42 0.21 0.90
C VAL A 57 0.00 0.48 -0.54
N ASN A 58 -1.29 0.67 -0.77
CA ASN A 58 -1.78 1.20 -2.04
C ASN A 58 -1.55 2.72 -2.14
N ASP A 59 -1.46 3.27 -3.35
CA ASP A 59 -1.16 4.72 -3.52
C ASP A 59 -2.14 5.64 -2.79
N VAL A 60 -3.44 5.40 -2.88
CA VAL A 60 -4.41 6.22 -2.14
C VAL A 60 -4.35 5.99 -0.63
N GLY A 61 -4.01 4.77 -0.19
CA GLY A 61 -3.90 4.42 1.24
C GLY A 61 -2.86 5.25 1.98
N THR A 62 -1.84 5.73 1.29
CA THR A 62 -0.81 6.61 1.89
C THR A 62 -1.38 7.91 2.46
N PHE A 63 -2.53 8.39 1.97
CA PHE A 63 -3.17 9.61 2.48
C PHE A 63 -3.68 9.46 3.92
N LEU A 64 -3.95 8.23 4.36
CA LEU A 64 -4.57 7.95 5.65
C LEU A 64 -3.60 7.36 6.69
N ILE A 65 -2.36 7.03 6.32
CA ILE A 65 -1.39 6.46 7.27
C ILE A 65 -0.74 7.58 8.10
N PRO A 66 -0.88 7.58 9.44
CA PRO A 66 -0.14 8.50 10.30
C PRO A 66 1.36 8.19 10.27
N GLY A 67 2.19 9.19 9.96
CA GLY A 67 3.66 9.10 10.07
C GLY A 67 4.43 8.51 8.89
N LEU A 68 3.77 8.17 7.77
CA LEU A 68 4.43 7.63 6.57
C LEU A 68 4.88 8.74 5.60
N CYS A 69 5.64 9.72 6.08
CA CYS A 69 6.33 10.68 5.20
C CYS A 69 7.71 11.03 5.77
N PRO A 70 8.82 10.60 5.13
CA PRO A 70 10.12 11.17 5.42
C PRO A 70 10.20 12.56 4.77
N THR A 71 10.77 13.46 5.54
CA THR A 71 11.05 14.88 5.30
C THR A 71 11.51 15.23 3.88
N ALA A 72 11.05 16.38 3.39
CA ALA A 72 11.46 17.14 2.19
C ALA A 72 10.97 16.65 0.81
N GLY A 73 9.93 17.31 0.28
CA GLY A 73 9.81 17.51 -1.18
C GLY A 73 8.42 17.40 -1.82
N ALA A 74 7.45 16.70 -1.23
CA ALA A 74 6.09 16.60 -1.81
C ALA A 74 5.02 16.42 -0.72
N PRO A 75 4.00 17.30 -0.62
CA PRO A 75 2.95 17.18 0.38
C PRO A 75 1.94 16.11 -0.08
N LEU A 76 2.20 14.83 0.19
CA LEU A 76 1.29 13.75 -0.19
C LEU A 76 0.21 13.46 0.85
N SER A 77 0.28 13.97 2.09
CA SER A 77 -0.91 13.98 2.97
C SER A 77 -0.98 15.22 3.88
N ARG A 78 -2.02 16.04 3.68
CA ARG A 78 -2.42 17.10 4.64
C ARG A 78 -3.08 16.53 5.90
N ALA A 79 -3.42 15.25 5.90
CA ALA A 79 -3.94 14.51 7.05
C ALA A 79 -3.04 14.65 8.28
N TYR A 80 -1.73 14.63 8.05
CA TYR A 80 -0.70 14.73 9.08
C TYR A 80 -0.65 16.11 9.75
N THR A 81 -0.72 17.19 8.97
CA THR A 81 -0.55 18.56 9.48
C THR A 81 -1.85 19.19 10.00
N ALA A 82 -3.00 18.76 9.50
CA ALA A 82 -4.29 19.36 9.86
C ALA A 82 -5.16 18.48 10.77
N GLY A 83 -4.83 17.20 10.93
CA GLY A 83 -5.73 16.21 11.52
C GLY A 83 -7.00 16.01 10.67
N GLY A 84 -7.75 14.93 10.92
CA GLY A 84 -9.13 14.80 10.43
C GLY A 84 -9.31 14.47 8.93
N CYS A 85 -8.29 13.98 8.23
CA CYS A 85 -8.50 13.47 6.86
C CYS A 85 -9.15 12.09 6.93
N VAL A 86 -10.43 12.03 6.55
CA VAL A 86 -11.23 10.80 6.52
C VAL A 86 -11.31 10.18 5.13
N LEU A 87 -10.87 10.90 4.08
CA LEU A 87 -10.94 10.49 2.69
C LEU A 87 -9.73 10.98 1.90
N GLY A 88 -9.09 10.07 1.16
CA GLY A 88 -8.05 10.35 0.18
C GLY A 88 -8.52 9.96 -1.22
N ALA A 89 -8.17 10.76 -2.23
CA ALA A 89 -8.51 10.45 -3.61
C ALA A 89 -7.39 10.90 -4.56
N ILE A 90 -7.16 10.10 -5.60
CA ILE A 90 -6.23 10.40 -6.69
C ILE A 90 -7.03 10.52 -7.98
N PHE A 91 -6.78 11.61 -8.72
CA PHE A 91 -7.32 11.86 -10.06
C PHE A 91 -6.16 12.07 -11.03
N GLY A 92 -5.81 11.05 -11.82
CA GLY A 92 -4.67 11.08 -12.73
C GLY A 92 -4.80 10.05 -13.85
N THR A 93 -3.74 9.29 -14.15
CA THR A 93 -3.80 8.18 -15.14
C THR A 93 -4.90 7.16 -14.83
N GLY A 94 -5.31 7.06 -13.57
CA GLY A 94 -6.55 6.44 -13.14
C GLY A 94 -7.17 7.24 -11.99
N THR A 95 -8.39 6.87 -11.61
CA THR A 95 -9.11 7.45 -10.47
C THR A 95 -9.25 6.40 -9.38
N ASN A 96 -8.86 6.73 -8.14
CA ASN A 96 -9.00 5.84 -6.99
C ASN A 96 -9.25 6.66 -5.71
N SER A 97 -9.84 6.04 -4.69
CA SER A 97 -10.07 6.67 -3.39
C SER A 97 -9.94 5.68 -2.23
N THR A 98 -9.67 6.23 -1.05
CA THR A 98 -9.63 5.52 0.23
C THR A 98 -10.36 6.35 1.28
N TYR A 99 -10.89 5.70 2.30
CA TYR A 99 -11.53 6.39 3.42
C TYR A 99 -11.38 5.56 4.71
N VAL A 100 -11.54 6.21 5.86
CA VAL A 100 -11.54 5.54 7.17
C VAL A 100 -12.94 5.00 7.46
N GLU A 101 -13.05 3.72 7.79
CA GLU A 101 -14.32 3.04 8.08
C GLU A 101 -14.28 2.38 9.46
N ASP A 102 -15.45 2.30 10.12
CA ASP A 102 -15.63 1.51 11.33
C ASP A 102 -15.93 0.05 10.97
N LEU A 103 -14.93 -0.81 11.19
CA LEU A 103 -15.01 -2.23 10.90
C LEU A 103 -16.09 -2.95 11.73
N CYS A 104 -16.28 -2.55 12.99
CA CYS A 104 -17.19 -3.20 13.92
C CYS A 104 -18.66 -2.90 13.59
N ALA A 105 -18.94 -1.70 13.09
CA ALA A 105 -20.29 -1.28 12.72
C ALA A 105 -20.68 -1.74 11.31
N ASN A 106 -19.77 -1.65 10.33
CA ASN A 106 -20.16 -1.60 8.92
C ASN A 106 -19.60 -2.72 8.05
N ILE A 107 -18.56 -3.47 8.48
CA ILE A 107 -17.95 -4.53 7.66
C ILE A 107 -17.95 -5.89 8.39
N SER A 108 -19.14 -6.49 8.48
CA SER A 108 -19.38 -7.78 9.15
C SER A 108 -18.56 -8.95 8.59
N ARG A 109 -18.16 -8.92 7.31
CA ARG A 109 -17.32 -9.98 6.72
C ARG A 109 -15.88 -10.02 7.22
N ILE A 110 -15.30 -8.87 7.60
CA ILE A 110 -13.91 -8.81 8.08
C ILE A 110 -13.86 -9.18 9.57
N VAL A 111 -14.85 -8.76 10.35
CA VAL A 111 -14.93 -9.08 11.79
C VAL A 111 -15.08 -10.58 12.05
N ALA A 112 -15.68 -11.33 11.11
CA ALA A 112 -15.84 -12.78 11.22
C ALA A 112 -14.54 -13.59 11.02
N TYR A 113 -13.48 -12.98 10.47
CA TYR A 113 -12.19 -13.62 10.22
C TYR A 113 -11.06 -12.70 10.71
N PRO A 114 -10.72 -12.72 12.01
CA PRO A 114 -9.58 -11.96 12.50
C PRO A 114 -8.30 -12.45 11.82
N LEU A 115 -7.54 -11.52 11.25
CA LEU A 115 -6.21 -11.74 10.67
C LEU A 115 -5.22 -12.24 11.71
#